data_AF-A0A4R3L5K1-F1
#
_entry.id   AF-A0A4R3L5K1-F1
#
_cell.length_a   1.000
_cell.length_b   1.000
_cell.length_c   1.000
_cell.angle_alpha   90.00
_cell.angle_beta   90.00
_cell.angle_gamma   90.00
#
_symmetry.space_group_name_H-M   'P 1'
#
loop_
_entity.id
_entity.type
_entity.pdbx_description
1 polymer ?
#
loop_
_entity_poly.entity_id
_entity_poly.type
_entity_poly.pdbx_seq_one_letter_code
_entity_poly.pdbx_strand_id
1 'polypeptide(L)'
;MAKLSVELRRNKDYLVWIGMYFKQLFQTKRLPDWQRIKCSRSPIQIRLYDALKREGYRRVKSEYETCGYQIDLVIKRYRLAIECDGAAYHSNTEQKARDRKKSAVLRKHGWKVMRFKGREINGQIEKCVERINEYTGIHHKHW
;
A
#
# COMPACT_ATOMS: atom_id res chain seq x y z
N MET A 1 -8.32 13.15 21.79
CA MET A 1 -7.26 12.15 22.06
C MET A 1 -6.83 11.33 20.83
N ALA A 2 -7.72 10.58 20.15
CA ALA A 2 -7.31 9.69 19.04
C ALA A 2 -6.76 10.38 17.77
N LYS A 3 -7.26 11.56 17.38
CA LYS A 3 -6.72 12.31 16.21
C LYS A 3 -5.29 12.81 16.46
N LEU A 4 -5.05 13.33 17.67
CA LEU A 4 -3.74 13.86 18.07
C LEU A 4 -2.67 12.76 18.11
N SER A 5 -3.00 11.56 18.62
CA SER A 5 -2.06 10.44 18.64
C SER A 5 -1.73 9.90 17.24
N VAL A 6 -2.69 9.88 16.33
CA VAL A 6 -2.47 9.52 14.92
C VAL A 6 -1.55 10.53 14.23
N GLU A 7 -1.80 11.83 14.43
CA GLU A 7 -1.01 12.91 13.86
C GLU A 7 0.43 12.95 14.37
N LEU A 8 0.63 12.73 15.68
CA LEU A 8 1.96 12.62 16.27
C LEU A 8 2.74 11.42 15.72
N ARG A 9 2.09 10.25 15.60
CA ARG A 9 2.70 9.06 14.99
C ARG A 9 3.12 9.35 13.54
N ARG A 10 2.26 10.01 12.78
CA ARG A 10 2.53 10.43 11.40
C ARG A 10 3.74 11.35 11.30
N ASN A 11 3.83 12.39 12.13
CA ASN A 11 4.98 13.30 12.11
C ASN A 11 6.29 12.55 12.38
N LYS A 12 6.26 11.59 13.32
CA LYS A 12 7.38 10.70 13.58
C LYS A 12 7.73 9.83 12.35
N ASP A 13 6.73 9.25 11.68
CA ASP A 13 6.96 8.44 10.48
C ASP A 13 7.57 9.26 9.33
N TYR A 14 7.10 10.49 9.11
CA TYR A 14 7.68 11.41 8.12
C TYR A 14 9.15 11.71 8.39
N LEU A 15 9.53 12.01 9.64
CA LEU A 15 10.92 12.27 9.99
C LEU A 15 11.82 11.06 9.69
N VAL A 16 11.34 9.85 10.01
CA VAL A 16 12.10 8.63 9.68
C VAL A 16 12.20 8.43 8.18
N TRP A 17 11.12 8.62 7.41
CA TRP A 17 11.14 8.50 5.96
C TRP A 17 12.07 9.54 5.30
N ILE A 18 12.10 10.77 5.79
CA ILE A 18 13.05 11.80 5.35
C ILE A 18 14.48 11.33 5.57
N GLY A 19 14.78 10.81 6.76
CA GLY A 19 16.10 10.24 7.06
C GLY A 19 16.47 9.09 6.13
N MET A 20 15.54 8.17 5.87
CA MET A 20 15.74 7.04 4.95
C MET A 20 15.95 7.51 3.51
N TYR A 21 15.20 8.52 3.07
CA TYR A 21 15.34 9.13 1.76
C TYR A 21 16.75 9.71 1.58
N PHE A 22 17.22 10.54 2.50
CA PHE A 22 18.56 11.12 2.41
C PHE A 22 19.66 10.06 2.51
N LYS A 23 19.50 9.07 3.39
CA LYS A 23 20.42 7.92 3.44
C LYS A 23 20.54 7.24 2.09
N GLN A 24 19.43 6.91 1.43
CA GLN A 24 19.44 6.26 0.11
C GLN A 24 19.99 7.20 -0.97
N LEU A 25 19.64 8.48 -0.94
CA LEU A 25 20.16 9.48 -1.88
C LEU A 25 21.68 9.59 -1.80
N PHE A 26 22.25 9.69 -0.60
CA PHE A 26 23.70 9.82 -0.42
C PHE A 26 24.45 8.55 -0.79
N GLN A 27 23.86 7.38 -0.53
CA GLN A 27 24.42 6.07 -0.88
C GLN A 27 24.40 5.80 -2.39
N THR A 28 23.30 6.11 -3.08
CA THR A 28 23.10 5.72 -4.48
C THR A 28 23.36 6.83 -5.49
N LYS A 29 23.47 8.08 -5.03
CA LYS A 29 23.54 9.29 -5.86
C LYS A 29 22.37 9.42 -6.86
N ARG A 30 21.22 8.81 -6.55
CA ARG A 30 19.99 8.88 -7.35
C ARG A 30 18.82 9.32 -6.47
N LEU A 31 17.89 10.09 -7.01
CA LEU A 31 16.67 10.51 -6.32
C LEU A 31 15.83 9.27 -5.96
N PRO A 32 15.60 8.97 -4.66
CA PRO A 32 14.77 7.85 -4.27
C PRO A 32 13.30 8.05 -4.60
N ASP A 33 12.57 6.95 -4.82
CA ASP A 33 11.12 6.99 -4.94
C ASP A 33 10.48 7.16 -3.55
N TRP A 34 9.95 8.36 -3.27
CA TRP A 34 9.29 8.68 -2.00
C TRP A 34 8.17 7.71 -1.63
N GLN A 35 7.39 7.21 -2.60
CA GLN A 35 6.33 6.26 -2.28
C GLN A 35 6.92 4.89 -1.91
N ARG A 36 7.99 4.47 -2.58
CA ARG A 36 8.71 3.26 -2.20
C ARG A 36 9.34 3.35 -0.81
N ILE A 37 9.88 4.52 -0.45
CA ILE A 37 10.41 4.80 0.90
C ILE A 37 9.31 4.66 1.96
N LYS A 38 8.11 5.19 1.73
CA LYS A 38 7.04 5.15 2.73
C LYS A 38 6.63 3.73 3.12
N CYS A 39 6.51 2.83 2.14
CA CYS A 39 6.20 1.43 2.40
C CYS A 39 7.44 0.56 2.71
N SER A 40 8.63 1.16 2.89
CA SER A 40 9.89 0.40 2.97
C SER A 40 10.04 -0.46 4.23
N ARG A 41 9.13 -0.32 5.20
CA ARG A 41 9.12 -1.11 6.44
C ARG A 41 8.32 -2.42 6.31
N SER A 42 7.62 -2.63 5.19
CA SER A 42 6.84 -3.84 4.93
C SER A 42 7.32 -4.51 3.64
N PRO A 43 8.08 -5.64 3.73
CA PRO A 43 8.60 -6.33 2.55
C PRO A 43 7.54 -6.71 1.53
N ILE A 44 6.35 -7.11 1.99
CA ILE A 44 5.22 -7.46 1.11
C ILE A 44 4.64 -6.23 0.40
N GLN A 45 4.57 -5.07 1.06
CA GLN A 45 4.13 -3.84 0.41
C GLN A 45 5.15 -3.38 -0.63
N ILE A 46 6.45 -3.44 -0.33
CA ILE A 46 7.52 -3.13 -1.31
C ILE A 46 7.39 -4.06 -2.52
N ARG A 47 7.25 -5.37 -2.28
CA ARG A 47 7.16 -6.37 -3.36
C ARG A 47 5.99 -6.09 -4.29
N LEU A 48 4.81 -5.80 -3.72
CA LEU A 48 3.64 -5.45 -4.53
C LEU A 48 3.78 -4.07 -5.20
N TYR A 49 4.34 -3.08 -4.51
CA TYR A 49 4.63 -1.76 -5.09
C TYR A 49 5.56 -1.87 -6.30
N ASP A 50 6.69 -2.56 -6.17
CA ASP A 50 7.67 -2.75 -7.24
C ASP A 50 7.09 -3.53 -8.41
N ALA A 51 6.25 -4.56 -8.14
CA ALA A 51 5.53 -5.28 -9.19
C ALA A 51 4.57 -4.37 -9.96
N LEU A 52 3.77 -3.55 -9.27
CA LEU A 52 2.87 -2.60 -9.92
C LEU A 52 3.64 -1.53 -10.73
N LYS A 53 4.79 -1.07 -10.24
CA LYS A 53 5.64 -0.13 -10.98
C LYS A 53 6.19 -0.75 -12.26
N ARG A 54 6.63 -2.01 -12.22
CA ARG A 54 7.07 -2.77 -13.41
C ARG A 54 5.93 -2.97 -14.42
N GLU A 55 4.72 -3.22 -13.93
CA GLU A 55 3.49 -3.31 -14.74
C GLU A 55 3.07 -1.97 -15.36
N GLY A 56 3.74 -0.86 -15.04
CA GLY A 56 3.45 0.44 -15.64
C GLY A 56 2.48 1.32 -14.85
N TYR A 57 2.08 0.93 -13.63
CA TYR A 57 1.33 1.82 -12.73
C TYR A 57 2.23 2.94 -12.21
N ARG A 58 2.34 4.04 -12.96
CA ARG A 58 3.27 5.14 -12.62
C ARG A 58 2.91 5.88 -11.33
N ARG A 59 1.61 5.98 -10.99
CA ARG A 59 1.06 6.82 -9.90
C ARG A 59 0.51 6.02 -8.71
N VAL A 60 1.19 4.95 -8.30
CA VAL A 60 0.89 4.25 -7.04
C VAL A 60 1.26 5.15 -5.86
N LYS A 61 0.38 5.25 -4.86
CA LYS A 61 0.65 5.95 -3.60
C LYS A 61 0.68 4.93 -2.47
N SER A 62 1.67 5.01 -1.60
CA SER A 62 1.77 4.18 -0.40
C SER A 62 1.35 4.94 0.84
N GLU A 63 0.97 4.23 1.90
CA GLU A 63 0.63 4.82 3.21
C GLU A 63 -0.34 6.01 3.06
N TYR A 64 -1.39 5.80 2.26
CA TYR A 64 -2.30 6.86 1.82
C TYR A 64 -3.46 7.03 2.77
N GLU A 65 -3.64 8.24 3.31
CA GLU A 65 -4.74 8.56 4.22
C GLU A 65 -6.00 8.97 3.45
N THR A 66 -7.11 8.29 3.73
CA THR A 66 -8.45 8.66 3.26
C THR A 66 -9.54 8.04 4.12
N CYS A 67 -10.71 8.68 4.20
CA CYS A 67 -11.85 8.22 4.98
C CYS A 67 -11.54 7.91 6.46
N GLY A 68 -10.53 8.58 7.04
CA GLY A 68 -10.08 8.34 8.41
C GLY A 68 -9.20 7.09 8.62
N TYR A 69 -8.71 6.48 7.54
CA TYR A 69 -7.84 5.31 7.56
C TYR A 69 -6.60 5.51 6.70
N GLN A 70 -5.49 4.91 7.10
CA GLN A 70 -4.28 4.74 6.29
C GLN A 70 -4.41 3.46 5.48
N ILE A 71 -4.15 3.54 4.17
CA ILE A 71 -4.22 2.43 3.21
C ILE A 71 -2.81 2.14 2.71
N ASP A 72 -2.43 0.87 2.67
CA ASP A 72 -1.07 0.45 2.31
C ASP A 72 -0.66 0.96 0.93
N LEU A 73 -1.47 0.68 -0.09
CA LEU A 73 -1.24 1.11 -1.47
C LEU A 73 -2.55 1.59 -2.12
N VAL A 74 -2.46 2.63 -2.95
CA VAL A 74 -3.59 3.26 -3.63
C VAL A 74 -3.24 3.60 -5.07
N ILE A 75 -4.15 3.28 -5.99
CA ILE A 75 -4.13 3.77 -7.37
C ILE A 75 -5.34 4.68 -7.58
N LYS A 76 -5.14 5.98 -7.32
CA LYS A 76 -6.23 6.97 -7.24
C LYS A 76 -7.11 7.03 -8.48
N ARG A 77 -6.51 6.92 -9.68
CA ARG A 77 -7.22 6.95 -10.97
C ARG A 77 -8.38 5.94 -11.01
N TYR A 78 -8.20 4.78 -10.39
CA TYR A 78 -9.18 3.69 -10.42
C TYR A 78 -9.99 3.55 -9.12
N ARG A 79 -9.87 4.52 -8.19
CA ARG A 79 -10.43 4.43 -6.83
C ARG A 79 -10.10 3.07 -6.17
N LEU A 80 -8.87 2.59 -6.37
CA LEU A 80 -8.44 1.29 -5.88
C LEU A 80 -7.59 1.45 -4.61
N ALA A 81 -8.07 0.87 -3.52
CA ALA A 81 -7.39 0.68 -2.26
C ALA A 81 -6.90 -0.76 -2.16
N ILE A 82 -5.61 -0.94 -1.89
CA ILE A 82 -4.93 -2.23 -1.82
C ILE A 82 -4.34 -2.40 -0.43
N GLU A 83 -4.68 -3.48 0.25
CA GLU A 83 -4.19 -3.86 1.58
C GLU A 83 -3.29 -5.11 1.45
N CYS A 84 -2.10 -5.04 2.04
CA CYS A 84 -1.11 -6.11 2.06
C CYS A 84 -1.11 -6.75 3.45
N ASP A 85 -1.78 -7.89 3.59
CA ASP A 85 -1.93 -8.55 4.87
C ASP A 85 -0.75 -9.42 5.21
N GLY A 86 -0.02 -9.05 6.27
CA GLY A 86 0.89 -9.94 6.97
C GLY A 86 0.17 -11.17 7.53
N ALA A 87 0.93 -12.21 7.87
CA ALA A 87 0.36 -13.49 8.28
C ALA A 87 -0.63 -13.32 9.46
N ALA A 88 -1.86 -13.77 9.27
CA ALA A 88 -2.99 -13.56 10.17
C ALA A 88 -2.95 -14.39 11.48
N TYR A 89 -1.83 -15.08 11.76
CA TYR A 89 -1.72 -16.11 12.80
C TYR A 89 -1.94 -15.57 14.24
N HIS A 90 -1.98 -14.25 14.44
CA HIS A 90 -2.31 -13.62 15.73
C HIS A 90 -3.41 -12.54 15.63
N SER A 91 -4.27 -12.56 14.61
CA SER A 91 -5.35 -11.56 14.49
C SER A 91 -6.48 -11.79 15.50
N ASN A 92 -6.58 -10.92 16.50
CA ASN A 92 -7.67 -10.95 17.47
C ASN A 92 -9.00 -10.44 16.88
N THR A 93 -10.10 -10.67 17.61
CA THR A 93 -11.46 -10.31 17.16
C THR A 93 -11.62 -8.81 16.89
N GLU A 94 -10.94 -7.97 17.66
CA GLU A 94 -10.99 -6.51 17.51
C GLU A 94 -10.34 -6.03 16.21
N GLN A 95 -9.19 -6.60 15.84
CA GLN A 95 -8.52 -6.26 14.59
C GLN A 95 -9.40 -6.62 13.39
N LYS A 96 -10.02 -7.81 13.40
CA LYS A 96 -10.97 -8.22 12.36
C LYS A 96 -12.17 -7.27 12.28
N ALA A 97 -12.72 -6.83 13.41
CA ALA A 97 -13.81 -5.87 13.43
C ALA A 97 -13.39 -4.50 12.85
N ARG A 98 -12.17 -4.04 13.18
CA ARG A 98 -11.60 -2.80 12.64
C ARG A 98 -11.39 -2.88 11.13
N ASP A 99 -10.85 -3.99 10.62
CA ASP A 99 -10.62 -4.20 9.19
C ASP A 99 -11.93 -4.28 8.39
N ARG A 100 -12.96 -4.93 8.97
CA ARG A 100 -14.32 -4.93 8.40
C ARG A 100 -14.88 -3.52 8.33
N LYS A 101 -14.79 -2.74 9.42
CA LYS A 101 -15.26 -1.36 9.47
C LYS A 101 -14.53 -0.47 8.46
N LYS A 102 -13.20 -0.55 8.40
CA LYS A 102 -12.37 0.16 7.40
C LYS A 102 -12.83 -0.16 5.99
N SER A 103 -12.97 -1.44 5.66
CA SER A 103 -13.41 -1.89 4.34
C SER A 103 -14.82 -1.38 3.98
N ALA A 104 -15.75 -1.41 4.93
CA ALA A 104 -17.11 -0.90 4.74
C ALA A 104 -17.12 0.61 4.49
N VAL A 105 -16.36 1.37 5.28
CA VAL A 105 -16.25 2.83 5.10
C VAL A 105 -15.63 3.17 3.75
N LEU A 106 -14.56 2.52 3.34
CA LEU A 106 -13.92 2.77 2.04
C LEU A 106 -14.88 2.50 0.87
N ARG A 107 -15.59 1.36 0.90
CA ARG A 107 -16.59 1.02 -0.12
C ARG A 107 -17.73 2.03 -0.16
N LYS A 108 -18.24 2.47 0.99
CA LYS A 108 -19.25 3.54 1.08
C LYS A 108 -18.81 4.84 0.38
N HIS A 109 -17.50 5.12 0.34
CA HIS A 109 -16.93 6.30 -0.33
C HIS A 109 -16.40 6.01 -1.74
N GLY A 110 -16.88 4.93 -2.37
CA GLY A 110 -16.61 4.60 -3.77
C GLY A 110 -15.24 3.97 -4.03
N TRP A 111 -14.54 3.49 -3.00
CA TRP A 111 -13.29 2.76 -3.17
C TRP A 111 -13.55 1.27 -3.43
N LYS A 112 -12.91 0.72 -4.47
CA LYS A 112 -12.68 -0.72 -4.56
C LYS A 112 -11.58 -1.09 -3.56
N VAL A 113 -11.86 -2.07 -2.71
CA VAL A 113 -10.88 -2.60 -1.75
C VAL A 113 -10.44 -3.98 -2.20
N MET A 114 -9.15 -4.14 -2.49
CA MET A 114 -8.49 -5.43 -2.73
C MET A 114 -7.53 -5.73 -1.59
N ARG A 115 -7.50 -6.98 -1.16
CA ARG A 115 -6.68 -7.44 -0.04
C ARG A 115 -5.92 -8.68 -0.51
N PHE A 116 -4.62 -8.66 -0.31
CA PHE A 116 -3.71 -9.73 -0.70
C PHE A 116 -2.94 -10.19 0.53
N LYS A 117 -2.98 -11.49 0.82
CA LYS A 117 -2.22 -12.10 1.91
C LYS A 117 -0.74 -12.15 1.52
N GLY A 118 0.13 -12.07 2.51
CA GLY A 118 1.57 -12.13 2.30
C GLY A 118 2.02 -13.38 1.54
N ARG A 119 1.36 -14.52 1.75
CA ARG A 119 1.62 -15.75 0.96
C ARG A 119 1.31 -15.59 -0.53
N GLU A 120 0.27 -14.82 -0.87
CA GLU A 120 -0.12 -14.55 -2.26
C GLU A 120 0.91 -13.61 -2.89
N ILE A 121 1.28 -12.53 -2.19
CA ILE A 121 2.28 -11.57 -2.65
C ILE A 121 3.66 -12.23 -2.81
N ASN A 122 4.03 -13.12 -1.89
CA ASN A 122 5.35 -13.77 -1.93
C ASN A 122 5.42 -14.88 -2.99
N GLY A 123 4.41 -15.74 -3.07
CA GLY A 123 4.45 -16.93 -3.93
C GLY A 123 3.75 -16.80 -5.29
N GLN A 124 2.86 -15.81 -5.47
CA GLN A 124 2.00 -15.67 -6.64
C GLN A 124 1.81 -14.18 -7.01
N ILE A 125 2.92 -13.43 -7.11
CA ILE A 125 2.87 -11.98 -7.31
C ILE A 125 2.21 -11.62 -8.64
N GLU A 126 2.44 -12.41 -9.69
CA GLU A 126 1.87 -12.23 -11.02
C GLU A 126 0.34 -12.29 -10.97
N LYS A 127 -0.23 -13.27 -10.25
CA LYS A 127 -1.69 -13.37 -10.05
C LYS A 127 -2.27 -12.20 -9.27
N CYS A 128 -1.49 -11.64 -8.32
CA CYS A 128 -1.92 -10.44 -7.59
C CYS A 128 -2.03 -9.25 -8.54
N VAL A 129 -1.03 -9.08 -9.43
CA VAL A 129 -1.01 -8.02 -10.44
C VAL A 129 -2.10 -8.24 -11.49
N GLU A 130 -2.31 -9.46 -11.96
CA GLU A 130 -3.36 -9.83 -12.91
C GLU A 130 -4.75 -9.44 -12.38
N ARG A 131 -5.08 -9.79 -11.13
CA ARG A 131 -6.34 -9.39 -10.50
C ARG A 131 -6.50 -7.86 -10.41
N ILE A 132 -5.40 -7.12 -10.26
CA ILE A 132 -5.44 -5.66 -10.29
C ILE A 132 -5.69 -5.17 -11.73
N ASN A 133 -5.01 -5.75 -12.71
CA ASN A 133 -5.16 -5.44 -14.13
C ASN A 133 -6.58 -5.68 -14.64
N GLU A 134 -7.21 -6.81 -14.27
CA GLU A 134 -8.60 -7.12 -14.58
C GLU A 134 -9.55 -5.99 -14.16
N TYR A 135 -9.31 -5.40 -12.98
CA TYR A 135 -10.15 -4.30 -12.49
C TYR A 135 -9.82 -2.95 -13.13
N THR A 136 -8.55 -2.69 -13.44
CA THR A 136 -8.12 -1.39 -14.00
C THR A 136 -8.24 -1.32 -15.52
N GLY A 137 -8.46 -2.46 -16.19
CA GLY A 137 -8.51 -2.58 -17.64
C GLY A 137 -7.15 -2.39 -18.31
N ILE A 138 -6.04 -2.44 -17.56
CA ILE A 138 -4.70 -2.43 -18.14
C ILE A 138 -4.42 -3.83 -18.66
N HIS A 139 -4.60 -4.03 -19.95
CA HIS A 139 -4.14 -5.22 -20.65
C HIS A 139 -2.91 -4.85 -21.46
N HIS A 140 -1.72 -5.29 -21.03
CA HIS A 140 -0.57 -5.28 -21.93
C HIS A 140 -0.79 -6.37 -22.96
N LYS A 141 -0.87 -5.97 -24.24
CA LYS A 141 -0.64 -6.91 -25.33
C LYS A 141 0.79 -7.40 -25.17
N HIS A 142 0.96 -8.66 -24.76
CA HIS A 142 2.23 -9.34 -24.91
C HIS A 142 2.43 -9.49 -26.41
N TRP A 143 3.25 -8.61 -26.99
CA TRP A 143 3.82 -8.76 -28.33
C TRP A 143 5.19 -9.37 -28.17
#